data_AF-A0A4S8LJ12-F1
#
_entry.id   AF-A0A4S8LJ12-F1
#
_cell.length_a   1.000
_cell.length_b   1.000
_cell.length_c   1.000
_cell.angle_alpha   90.00
_cell.angle_beta   90.00
_cell.angle_gamma   90.00
#
_symmetry.space_group_name_H-M   'P 1'
#
loop_
_entity.id
_entity.type
_entity.pdbx_description
1 polymer ?
#
loop_
_entity_poly.entity_id
_entity_poly.type
_entity_poly.pdbx_seq_one_letter_code
_entity_poly.pdbx_strand_id
1 'polypeptide(L)'
;MRQNDILKCEFGFRGYIMLDWQATMSMYGLDMTIPGDITFKSDDSYFGGNLTTYVRNSTIPESRVDDMAERIIASWFLLHQDSPDYP
;
A
#
# COMPACT_ATOMS: atom_id res chain seq x y z
N MET A 1 11.29 15.13 0.79
CA MET A 1 10.61 14.75 2.04
C MET A 1 9.63 13.64 1.70
N ARG A 2 9.57 12.55 2.48
CA ARG A 2 8.80 11.35 2.14
C ARG A 2 7.39 11.43 2.73
N GLN A 3 6.42 10.75 2.10
CA GLN A 3 5.03 10.70 2.59
C GLN A 3 4.93 10.23 4.05
N ASN A 4 5.82 9.34 4.48
CA ASN A 4 5.89 8.88 5.87
C ASN A 4 6.18 10.02 6.86
N ASP A 5 6.99 11.01 6.49
CA ASP A 5 7.46 12.04 7.41
C ASP A 5 6.34 13.02 7.76
N ILE A 6 5.57 13.45 6.76
CA ILE A 6 4.51 14.46 6.96
C ILE A 6 3.18 13.78 7.30
N LEU A 7 2.69 12.90 6.44
CA LEU A 7 1.33 12.37 6.59
C LEU A 7 1.22 11.41 7.78
N LYS A 8 2.11 10.41 7.86
CA LYS A 8 2.02 9.37 8.88
C LYS A 8 2.57 9.83 10.23
N CYS A 9 3.71 10.53 10.24
CA CYS A 9 4.32 11.00 11.48
C CYS A 9 3.73 12.33 11.95
N GLU A 10 3.89 13.42 11.18
CA GLU A 10 3.54 14.77 11.64
C GLU A 10 2.02 14.98 11.79
N PHE A 11 1.23 14.52 10.83
CA PHE A 11 -0.24 14.61 10.88
C PHE A 11 -0.89 13.39 11.55
N GLY A 12 -0.11 12.35 11.87
CA GLY A 12 -0.62 11.16 12.56
C GLY A 12 -1.63 10.35 11.74
N PHE A 13 -1.57 10.40 10.40
CA PHE A 13 -2.50 9.69 9.55
C PHE A 13 -2.40 8.16 9.74
N ARG A 14 -3.52 7.56 10.16
CA ARG A 14 -3.63 6.12 10.46
C ARG A 14 -4.23 5.28 9.33
N GLY A 15 -4.70 5.91 8.25
CA GLY A 15 -5.14 5.20 7.06
C GLY A 15 -3.98 4.74 6.18
N TYR A 16 -4.32 4.30 4.96
CA TYR A 16 -3.36 3.84 3.95
C TYR A 16 -3.25 4.85 2.80
N ILE A 17 -2.07 4.92 2.19
CA ILE A 17 -1.80 5.77 1.02
C ILE A 17 -1.90 4.93 -0.25
N MET A 18 -2.83 5.30 -1.13
CA MET A 18 -3.03 4.69 -2.45
C MET A 18 -2.38 5.54 -3.53
N LEU A 19 -1.85 4.87 -4.55
CA LEU A 19 -1.30 5.51 -5.74
C LEU A 19 -2.44 6.08 -6.61
N ASP A 20 -2.21 7.18 -7.32
CA ASP A 20 -3.02 7.52 -8.49
C ASP A 20 -2.65 6.60 -9.67
N TRP A 21 -3.54 6.42 -10.64
CA TRP A 21 -3.36 5.46 -11.72
C TRP A 21 -2.03 5.69 -12.45
N GLN A 22 -1.13 4.70 -12.35
CA GLN A 22 0.18 4.69 -13.02
C GLN A 22 1.16 5.79 -12.62
N ALA A 23 0.88 6.51 -11.54
CA ALA A 23 1.75 7.57 -11.06
C ALA A 23 3.05 7.07 -10.38
N THR A 24 3.37 5.76 -10.45
CA THR A 24 4.49 5.22 -9.67
C THR A 24 5.83 5.60 -10.26
N MET A 25 6.50 6.56 -9.61
CA MET A 25 7.96 6.75 -9.73
C MET A 25 8.72 6.27 -8.48
N SER A 26 8.04 5.90 -7.38
CA SER A 26 8.68 5.49 -6.12
C SER A 26 7.71 4.78 -5.18
N MET A 27 8.12 3.64 -4.60
CA MET A 27 7.34 2.86 -3.61
C MET A 27 7.43 3.40 -2.16
N TYR A 28 8.24 4.45 -1.91
CA TYR A 28 8.50 4.93 -0.55
C TYR A 28 7.30 5.63 0.09
N GLY A 29 6.67 4.95 1.05
CA GLY A 29 5.53 5.46 1.83
C GLY A 29 4.16 5.08 1.27
N LEU A 30 4.13 4.42 0.11
CA LEU A 30 2.94 3.88 -0.52
C LEU A 30 2.49 2.59 0.18
N ASP A 31 1.17 2.44 0.39
CA ASP A 31 0.58 1.25 0.99
C ASP A 31 -0.20 0.39 -0.03
N MET A 32 -0.62 0.96 -1.17
CA MET A 32 -1.34 0.25 -2.23
C MET A 32 -1.04 0.80 -3.64
N THR A 33 -0.75 -0.08 -4.60
CA THR A 33 -0.64 0.26 -6.03
C THR A 33 -1.96 0.00 -6.76
N ILE A 34 -2.39 0.94 -7.61
CA ILE A 34 -3.56 0.78 -8.47
C ILE A 34 -3.22 1.27 -9.91
N PRO A 35 -3.67 0.59 -10.97
CA PRO A 35 -4.42 -0.69 -10.99
C PRO A 35 -3.61 -1.90 -10.53
N GLY A 36 -2.29 -1.72 -10.38
CA GLY A 36 -1.34 -2.76 -10.01
C GLY A 36 -0.29 -2.95 -11.10
N ASP A 37 -0.66 -2.72 -12.36
CA ASP A 37 0.24 -2.72 -13.50
C ASP A 37 1.07 -1.43 -13.58
N ILE A 38 2.32 -1.51 -14.06
CA ILE A 38 3.18 -0.32 -14.23
C ILE A 38 2.61 0.59 -15.32
N THR A 39 2.17 -0.01 -16.42
CA THR A 39 1.41 0.64 -17.49
C THR A 39 0.21 -0.22 -17.86
N PHE A 40 -0.78 0.33 -18.58
CA PHE A 40 -2.07 -0.36 -18.64
C PHE A 40 -1.92 -1.63 -19.46
N LYS A 41 -2.24 -2.76 -18.83
CA LYS A 41 -2.16 -4.11 -19.41
C LYS A 41 -0.74 -4.57 -19.72
N SER A 42 0.27 -4.05 -19.02
CA SER A 42 1.67 -4.49 -19.21
C SER A 42 2.01 -5.81 -18.55
N ASP A 43 1.16 -6.31 -17.65
CA ASP A 43 1.35 -7.56 -16.89
C ASP A 43 2.60 -7.54 -15.98
N ASP A 44 3.20 -6.38 -15.78
CA ASP A 44 4.28 -6.13 -14.82
C ASP A 44 3.80 -5.20 -13.69
N SER A 45 4.40 -5.32 -12.51
CA SER A 45 3.98 -4.56 -11.33
C SER A 45 5.19 -4.14 -10.50
N TYR A 46 5.15 -2.94 -9.91
CA TYR A 46 6.10 -2.60 -8.84
C TYR A 46 5.84 -3.42 -7.57
N PHE A 47 4.59 -3.82 -7.34
CA PHE A 47 4.17 -4.67 -6.24
C PHE A 47 4.02 -6.13 -6.74
N GLY A 48 3.15 -6.95 -6.13
CA GLY A 48 2.92 -8.34 -6.53
C GLY A 48 4.16 -9.22 -6.33
N GLY A 49 4.59 -9.90 -7.41
CA GLY A 49 5.75 -10.79 -7.38
C GLY A 49 7.06 -10.05 -7.02
N ASN A 50 7.20 -8.79 -7.43
CA ASN A 50 8.37 -7.97 -7.10
C ASN A 50 8.42 -7.65 -5.61
N LEU A 51 7.29 -7.26 -5.00
CA LEU A 51 7.21 -7.03 -3.55
C LEU A 51 7.53 -8.30 -2.76
N THR A 52 7.00 -9.45 -3.19
CA THR A 52 7.32 -10.75 -2.57
C THR A 52 8.82 -11.04 -2.63
N THR A 53 9.46 -10.75 -3.76
CA THR A 53 10.89 -10.92 -3.94
C THR A 53 11.69 -9.98 -3.02
N TYR A 54 11.27 -8.71 -2.89
CA TYR A 54 11.90 -7.74 -2.01
C TYR A 54 11.82 -8.09 -0.52
N VAL A 55 10.73 -8.74 -0.09
CA VAL A 55 10.63 -9.27 1.27
C VAL A 55 11.56 -10.46 1.44
N ARG A 56 11.50 -11.43 0.52
CA ARG A 56 12.32 -12.65 0.58
C ARG A 56 13.83 -12.38 0.54
N ASN A 57 14.26 -11.34 -0.17
CA ASN A 57 15.65 -10.93 -0.24
C ASN A 57 16.05 -9.87 0.82
N SER A 58 15.16 -9.58 1.78
CA SER A 58 15.37 -8.62 2.88
C SER A 58 15.60 -7.16 2.46
N THR A 59 15.25 -6.77 1.22
CA THR A 59 15.27 -5.36 0.79
C THR A 59 14.18 -4.55 1.48
N ILE A 60 13.02 -5.17 1.70
CA ILE A 60 11.90 -4.60 2.45
C ILE A 60 11.64 -5.51 3.66
N PRO A 61 11.63 -4.97 4.89
CA PRO A 61 11.29 -5.77 6.06
C PRO A 61 9.82 -6.22 6.00
N GLU A 62 9.54 -7.45 6.44
CA GLU A 62 8.19 -8.02 6.49
C GLU A 62 7.22 -7.12 7.28
N SER A 63 7.69 -6.52 8.38
CA SER A 63 6.93 -5.57 9.19
C SER A 63 6.44 -4.34 8.41
N ARG A 64 7.11 -3.95 7.32
CA ARG A 64 6.60 -2.89 6.45
C ARG A 64 5.38 -3.35 5.66
N VAL A 65 5.34 -4.60 5.22
CA VAL A 65 4.17 -5.18 4.54
C VAL A 65 3.01 -5.36 5.52
N ASP A 66 3.30 -5.77 6.75
CA ASP A 66 2.29 -5.85 7.81
C ASP A 66 1.65 -4.48 8.08
N ASP A 67 2.43 -3.39 8.21
CA ASP A 67 1.88 -2.03 8.39
C ASP A 67 1.02 -1.58 7.19
N MET A 68 1.38 -1.94 5.95
CA MET A 68 0.55 -1.66 4.78
C MET A 68 -0.81 -2.38 4.89
N ALA A 69 -0.78 -3.68 5.18
CA ALA A 69 -1.97 -4.51 5.30
C ALA A 69 -2.86 -4.06 6.47
N GLU A 70 -2.27 -3.78 7.63
CA GLU A 70 -2.98 -3.31 8.82
C GLU A 70 -3.75 -2.02 8.54
N ARG A 71 -3.14 -1.03 7.87
CA ARG A 71 -3.80 0.25 7.53
C ARG A 71 -4.98 0.06 6.57
N ILE A 72 -4.86 -0.85 5.61
CA ILE A 72 -5.93 -1.17 4.66
C ILE A 72 -7.10 -1.83 5.39
N ILE A 73 -6.81 -2.88 6.16
CA ILE A 73 -7.82 -3.64 6.91
C ILE A 73 -8.46 -2.80 8.02
N ALA A 74 -7.69 -1.94 8.71
CA ALA A 74 -8.23 -1.00 9.68
C ALA A 74 -9.24 -0.05 9.06
N SER A 75 -9.00 0.42 7.83
CA SER A 75 -9.93 1.29 7.10
C SER A 75 -11.19 0.55 6.68
N TRP A 76 -11.07 -0.73 6.31
CA TRP A 76 -12.19 -1.62 5.99
C TRP A 76 -13.11 -1.85 7.20
N PHE A 77 -12.53 -2.16 8.37
CA PHE A 77 -13.27 -2.31 9.63
C PHE A 77 -13.87 -0.98 10.12
N LEU A 78 -13.17 0.14 9.98
CA LEU A 78 -13.65 1.46 10.38
C LEU A 78 -14.99 1.82 9.71
N LEU A 79 -15.17 1.37 8.46
CA LEU A 79 -16.36 1.62 7.66
C LEU A 79 -17.37 0.47 7.73
N HIS A 80 -17.16 -0.51 8.62
CA HIS A 80 -18.01 -1.69 8.79
C HIS A 80 -18.21 -2.52 7.52
N GLN A 81 -17.22 -2.53 6.64
CA GLN A 81 -17.25 -3.31 5.40
C GLN A 81 -17.05 -4.82 5.65
N ASP A 82 -16.72 -5.19 6.88
CA ASP A 82 -16.67 -6.56 7.39
C ASP A 82 -18.04 -7.14 7.74
N SER A 83 -19.07 -6.29 7.82
CA SER A 83 -20.43 -6.73 8.09
C SER A 83 -20.96 -7.65 6.99
N PRO A 84 -21.64 -8.77 7.33
CA PRO A 84 -22.35 -9.59 6.35
C PRO A 84 -23.41 -8.83 5.53
N ASP A 85 -23.89 -7.70 6.07
CA ASP A 85 -24.91 -6.84 5.46
C ASP A 85 -24.31 -5.71 4.60
N TYR A 86 -22.99 -5.65 4.47
CA TYR A 86 -22.35 -4.65 3.61
C TYR A 86 -22.67 -4.93 2.13
N PRO A 87 -23.15 -3.93 1.36
CA PRO A 87 -23.60 -4.11 -0.03
C PRO A 87 -22.55 -4.67 -1.01
#